data_AF-A0A535LQB1-F1
#
_entry.id   AF-A0A535LQB1-F1
#
_cell.length_a   1.000
_cell.length_b   1.000
_cell.length_c   1.000
_cell.angle_alpha   90.00
_cell.angle_beta   90.00
_cell.angle_gamma   90.00
#
_symmetry.space_group_name_H-M   'P 1'
#
loop_
_entity.id
_entity.type
_entity.pdbx_description
1 polymer ?
#
loop_
_entity_poly.entity_id
_entity_poly.type
_entity_poly.pdbx_seq_one_letter_code
_entity_poly.pdbx_strand_id
1 'polypeptide(L)' 'RREPASTRDDSMILSEEAFGHPGFGGALGFADPANGMSFGYAMNRMGQGNGLNERGQSLVDAVYLSLGYTSNASGAWLKV' A
#
# COMPACT_ATOMS: atom_id res chain seq x y z
N ARG A 1 -8.51 10.13 4.46
CA ARG A 1 -7.11 10.33 4.01
C ARG A 1 -6.23 9.81 5.12
N ARG A 2 -5.26 8.94 4.81
CA ARG A 2 -4.29 8.44 5.80
C ARG A 2 -3.38 9.58 6.24
N GLU A 3 -3.10 9.68 7.54
CA GLU A 3 -2.07 10.59 8.05
C GLU A 3 -0.72 10.20 7.42
N PRO A 4 0.13 11.18 7.04
CA PRO A 4 1.44 10.88 6.47
C PRO A 4 2.32 10.25 7.55
N ALA A 5 2.35 8.92 7.59
CA ALA A 5 3.26 8.20 8.46
C ALA A 5 4.71 8.48 8.02
N SER A 6 5.62 8.58 8.99
CA SER A 6 7.08 8.74 8.78
C SER A 6 7.76 7.49 8.21
N THR A 7 7.02 6.66 7.47
CA THR A 7 7.37 5.29 7.15
C THR A 7 8.57 5.23 6.22
N ARG A 8 9.53 4.36 6.57
CA ARG A 8 10.63 3.94 5.71
C ARG A 8 10.08 3.46 4.37
N ASP A 9 10.61 3.95 3.26
CA ASP A 9 10.21 3.66 1.87
C ASP A 9 10.39 2.18 1.45
N ASP A 10 10.54 1.24 2.39
CA ASP A 10 10.85 -0.17 2.13
C ASP A 10 9.65 -1.10 2.37
N SER A 11 8.50 -0.59 2.87
CA SER A 11 7.32 -1.41 3.18
C SER A 11 5.99 -0.77 2.78
N MET A 12 4.94 -1.60 2.64
CA MET A 12 3.58 -1.17 2.34
C MET A 12 2.72 -1.12 3.59
N ILE A 13 1.83 -0.14 3.63
CA ILE A 13 0.77 -0.07 4.63
C ILE A 13 -0.47 -0.77 4.07
N LEU A 14 -0.82 -1.91 4.68
CA LEU A 14 -1.91 -2.79 4.25
C LEU A 14 -2.91 -3.02 5.40
N SER A 15 -3.97 -3.79 5.14
CA SER A 15 -4.82 -4.37 6.18
C SER A 15 -4.07 -5.48 6.95
N GLU A 16 -4.61 -5.91 8.08
CA GLU A 16 -3.94 -6.86 8.99
C GLU A 16 -3.65 -8.23 8.37
N GLU A 17 -4.54 -8.75 7.52
CA GLU A 17 -4.40 -10.07 6.89
C GLU A 17 -3.65 -10.03 5.54
N ALA A 18 -3.34 -8.82 5.06
CA ALA A 18 -2.72 -8.64 3.76
C ALA A 18 -1.20 -8.81 3.81
N PHE A 19 -0.64 -9.35 2.73
CA PHE A 19 0.79 -9.60 2.58
C PHE A 19 1.25 -9.28 1.17
N GLY A 20 2.52 -8.88 1.02
CA GLY A 20 3.08 -8.53 -0.28
C GLY A 20 4.50 -8.00 -0.19
N HIS A 21 5.00 -7.50 -1.32
CA HIS A 21 6.36 -6.95 -1.42
C HIS A 21 6.42 -5.70 -2.32
N PRO A 22 7.09 -4.61 -1.88
CA PRO A 22 7.47 -3.55 -2.78
C PRO A 22 8.66 -3.99 -3.65
N GLY A 23 8.67 -3.56 -4.90
CA GLY A 23 9.74 -3.77 -5.86
C GLY A 23 10.56 -2.51 -6.07
N PHE A 24 11.82 -2.70 -6.47
CA PHE A 24 12.75 -1.60 -6.69
C PHE A 24 12.22 -0.58 -7.70
N GLY A 25 12.42 0.71 -7.41
CA GLY A 25 11.91 1.81 -8.22
C GLY A 25 10.43 2.13 -8.04
N GLY A 26 9.69 1.38 -7.20
CA GLY A 26 8.31 1.65 -6.80
C GLY A 26 7.24 0.71 -7.36
N ALA A 27 7.64 -0.42 -7.97
CA ALA A 27 6.70 -1.47 -8.31
C ALA A 27 6.17 -2.10 -7.02
N LEU A 28 5.05 -2.81 -7.04
CA LEU A 28 4.57 -3.56 -5.87
C LEU A 28 3.56 -4.64 -6.25
N GLY A 29 3.41 -5.62 -5.37
CA GLY A 29 2.33 -6.59 -5.43
C GLY A 29 1.93 -7.06 -4.04
N PHE A 30 0.63 -7.22 -3.80
CA PHE A 30 0.09 -7.76 -2.55
C PHE A 30 -1.23 -8.51 -2.75
N ALA A 31 -1.60 -9.30 -1.75
CA ALA A 31 -2.89 -9.97 -1.63
C ALA A 31 -3.50 -9.68 -0.26
N ASP A 32 -4.82 -9.58 -0.21
CA ASP A 32 -5.64 -9.44 1.00
C ASP A 32 -6.74 -10.52 0.99
N PRO A 33 -6.50 -11.67 1.64
CA PRO A 33 -7.48 -12.76 1.73
C PRO A 33 -8.79 -12.37 2.40
N ALA A 34 -8.76 -11.46 3.39
CA ALA A 34 -9.97 -11.01 4.10
C ALA A 34 -10.96 -10.29 3.18
N ASN A 35 -10.46 -9.68 2.11
CA ASN A 35 -11.27 -9.04 1.07
C ASN A 35 -11.34 -9.83 -0.24
N GLY A 36 -10.71 -11.00 -0.32
CA GLY A 36 -10.62 -11.78 -1.56
C GLY A 36 -9.99 -10.99 -2.72
N MET A 37 -9.02 -10.12 -2.42
CA MET A 37 -8.47 -9.13 -3.34
C MET A 37 -6.96 -9.30 -3.53
N SER A 38 -6.47 -9.02 -4.73
CA SER A 38 -5.05 -8.85 -4.99
C SER A 38 -4.81 -7.64 -5.89
N PHE A 39 -3.64 -7.03 -5.76
CA PHE A 39 -3.26 -5.85 -6.51
C PHE A 39 -1.79 -5.91 -6.92
N GLY A 40 -1.50 -5.47 -8.13
CA GLY A 40 -0.16 -5.37 -8.68
C GLY A 40 0.02 -4.08 -9.47
N TYR A 41 1.16 -3.43 -9.28
CA TYR A 41 1.54 -2.24 -10.02
C TYR A 41 2.97 -2.37 -10.52
N ALA A 42 3.13 -2.19 -11.83
CA ALA A 42 4.40 -2.22 -12.53
C ALA A 42 4.52 -0.99 -13.44
N MET A 43 5.75 -0.51 -13.63
CA MET A 43 6.03 0.67 -14.43
C MET A 43 7.47 0.66 -14.93
N ASN A 44 7.73 1.47 -15.96
CA ASN A 44 9.05 1.62 -16.58
C ASN A 44 9.81 2.86 -16.10
N ARG A 45 9.13 3.83 -15.46
CA ARG A 45 9.75 5.02 -14.90
C ARG A 45 9.90 4.87 -13.38
N MET A 46 11.12 4.51 -12.98
CA MET A 46 11.50 4.35 -11.58
C MET A 46 11.41 5.67 -10.83
N GLY A 47 10.87 5.61 -9.61
CA GLY A 47 10.92 6.70 -8.65
C GLY A 47 12.26 6.75 -7.91
N GLN A 48 12.42 7.78 -7.08
CA GLN A 48 13.50 7.85 -6.11
C GLN A 48 13.24 6.86 -4.95
N GLY A 49 14.30 6.36 -4.32
CA GLY A 49 14.23 5.42 -3.19
C GLY A 49 14.42 3.95 -3.60
N ASN A 50 14.58 3.09 -2.59
CA ASN A 50 14.91 1.67 -2.76
C ASN A 50 13.67 0.76 -2.85
N GLY A 51 12.47 1.27 -2.55
CA GLY A 51 11.26 0.47 -2.46
C GLY A 51 10.00 1.23 -2.86
N LEU A 52 9.00 1.18 -1.98
CA LEU A 52 7.74 1.87 -2.15
C LEU A 52 7.95 3.39 -2.19
N ASN A 53 7.21 4.07 -3.04
CA ASN A 53 7.19 5.54 -3.09
C ASN A 53 5.75 6.06 -2.92
N GLU A 54 5.60 7.38 -2.84
CA GLU A 54 4.30 8.05 -2.69
C GLU A 54 3.28 7.61 -3.75
N ARG A 55 3.73 7.34 -4.98
CA ARG A 55 2.87 6.85 -6.07
C ARG A 55 2.37 5.45 -5.76
N GLY A 56 3.23 4.55 -5.30
CA GLY A 56 2.85 3.19 -4.91
C GLY A 56 1.88 3.20 -3.72
N GLN A 57 2.20 3.93 -2.65
CA GLN A 57 1.33 3.98 -1.47
C GLN A 57 -0.01 4.66 -1.75
N SER A 58 -0.06 5.69 -2.62
CA SER A 58 -1.34 6.34 -2.97
C SER A 58 -2.28 5.42 -3.76
N LEU A 59 -1.74 4.50 -4.58
CA LEU A 59 -2.55 3.47 -5.24
C LEU A 59 -3.10 2.46 -4.22
N VAL A 60 -2.27 2.00 -3.28
CA VAL A 60 -2.70 1.11 -2.18
C VAL A 60 -3.81 1.79 -1.36
N ASP A 61 -3.62 3.08 -1.02
CA ASP A 61 -4.60 3.86 -0.27
C ASP A 61 -5.94 3.96 -1.01
N ALA A 62 -5.91 4.20 -2.33
CA ALA A 62 -7.11 4.28 -3.15
C ALA A 62 -7.88 2.95 -3.23
N VAL A 63 -7.17 1.81 -3.29
CA VAL A 63 -7.79 0.48 -3.28
C VAL A 63 -8.56 0.24 -1.98
N TYR A 64 -7.93 0.49 -0.82
CA TYR A 64 -8.59 0.29 0.48
C TYR A 64 -9.76 1.25 0.69
N LEU A 65 -9.63 2.52 0.31
CA LEU A 65 -10.74 3.48 0.36
C LEU A 65 -11.94 3.02 -0.49
N SER A 66 -11.69 2.42 -1.67
CA SER A 66 -12.74 1.90 -2.54
C SER A 66 -13.46 0.68 -1.95
N LEU A 67 -12.81 -0.03 -1.03
CA LEU A 67 -13.38 -1.15 -0.28
C LEU A 67 -14.06 -0.73 1.05
N GLY A 68 -14.15 0.58 1.33
CA GLY A 68 -14.76 1.12 2.54
C GLY A 68 -13.89 1.07 3.79
N TYR A 69 -12.59 0.83 3.64
CA TYR A 69 -11.65 0.86 4.76
C TYR A 69 -11.38 2.30 5.23
N THR A 70 -11.05 2.42 6.51
CA THR A 70 -10.52 3.64 7.12
C THR A 70 -9.10 3.38 7.64
N SER A 71 -8.30 4.43 7.82
CA SER A 71 -6.96 4.30 8.39
C SER A 71 -6.98 4.75 9.85
N ASN A 72 -6.32 4.00 10.73
CA ASN A 72 -6.11 4.43 12.12
C ASN A 72 -4.86 5.34 12.26
N ALA A 73 -4.63 5.85 13.47
CA ALA A 73 -3.49 6.72 13.76
C ALA A 73 -2.13 6.02 13.63
N SER A 74 -2.07 4.67 13.71
CA SER A 74 -0.85 3.90 13.45
C SER A 74 -0.60 3.65 11.95
N GLY A 75 -1.52 4.10 11.09
CA GLY A 75 -1.42 4.05 9.64
C GLY A 75 -2.08 2.83 9.01
N ALA A 76 -2.39 1.77 9.76
CA ALA A 76 -2.96 0.54 9.21
C ALA A 76 -4.41 0.71 8.72
N TRP A 77 -4.80 -0.10 7.73
CA TRP A 77 -6.14 -0.10 7.17
C TRP A 77 -7.07 -1.01 7.98
N LEU A 78 -8.17 -0.45 8.47
CA LEU A 78 -9.23 -1.12 9.23
C LEU A 78 -10.55 -1.10 8.45
N LYS A 79 -11.27 -2.22 8.49
CA LYS A 79 -12.62 -2.33 7.93
C LYS A 79 -13.61 -1.68 8.90
N VAL A 80 -14.53 -0.87 8.38
CA VAL A 80 -15.64 -0.27 9.14
C VAL A 80 -16.82 -1.21 9.17
#